data_AF-A0A8T1AF44-F1
#
_entry.id   AF-A0A8T1AF44-F1
#
_cell.length_a   1.000
_cell.length_b   1.000
_cell.length_c   1.000
_cell.angle_alpha   90.00
_cell.angle_beta   90.00
_cell.angle_gamma   90.00
#
_symmetry.space_group_name_H-M   'P 1'
#
loop_
_entity.id
_entity.type
_entity.pdbx_description
1 polymer ?
#
loop_
_entity_poly.entity_id
_entity_poly.type
_entity_poly.pdbx_seq_one_letter_code
_entity_poly.pdbx_strand_id
1 'polypeptide(L)'
;MKSEAEELRQLHAASTTESEDTLSAKTKKERFDGQSWDSLKTSPFYNVLREYKDLLPDEIPAELPQDKGTQHEIDLVAGTKYCVTRQWPLPRY
;
A
#
# COMPACT_ATOMS: atom_id res chain seq x y z
N MET A 1 7.20 16.38 40.95
CA MET A 1 6.82 16.90 39.62
C MET A 1 7.70 16.20 38.62
N LYS A 2 7.16 15.24 37.85
CA LYS A 2 7.94 14.63 36.76
C LYS A 2 8.08 15.68 35.66
N SER A 3 9.29 15.85 35.13
CA SER A 3 9.58 16.85 34.11
C SER A 3 8.98 16.43 32.77
N GLU A 4 8.43 17.37 31.98
CA GLU A 4 7.86 17.12 30.65
C GLU A 4 8.79 16.31 29.73
N ALA A 5 10.11 16.48 29.87
CA ALA A 5 11.12 15.73 29.10
C ALA A 5 11.13 14.21 29.38
N GLU A 6 10.71 13.78 30.58
CA GLU A 6 10.61 12.37 30.95
C GLU A 6 9.34 11.74 30.37
N GLU A 7 8.24 12.49 30.34
CA GLU A 7 6.99 12.06 29.69
C GLU A 7 7.16 11.95 28.17
N LEU A 8 7.85 12.91 27.53
CA LEU A 8 8.17 12.82 26.10
C LEU A 8 9.05 11.60 25.77
N ARG A 9 10.00 11.24 26.64
CA ARG A 9 10.82 10.03 26.47
C ARG A 9 10.00 8.75 26.63
N GLN A 10 9.04 8.72 27.56
CA GLN A 10 8.13 7.58 27.72
C GLN A 10 7.17 7.44 26.54
N LEU A 11 6.66 8.55 26.01
CA LEU A 11 5.83 8.56 24.80
C LEU A 11 6.62 8.09 23.56
N HIS A 12 7.88 8.52 23.40
CA HIS A 12 8.73 8.04 22.30
C HIS A 12 9.10 6.56 22.44
N ALA A 13 9.33 6.06 23.66
CA ALA A 13 9.62 4.65 23.91
C ALA A 13 8.40 3.75 23.65
N ALA A 14 7.19 4.20 24.01
CA ALA A 14 5.95 3.49 23.72
C ALA A 14 5.56 3.57 22.23
N SER A 15 5.87 4.67 21.55
CA SER A 15 5.61 4.84 20.11
C SER A 15 6.54 3.99 19.23
N THR A 16 7.72 3.62 19.73
CA THR A 16 8.70 2.77 19.01
C THR A 16 8.31 1.29 19.00
N THR A 17 7.32 0.86 19.81
CA THR A 17 6.88 -0.55 19.84
C THR A 17 5.62 -0.86 19.03
N GLU A 18 4.89 0.14 18.50
CA GLU A 18 3.62 -0.12 17.78
C GLU A 18 3.32 0.85 16.61
N SER A 19 4.32 1.36 15.88
CA SER A 19 4.01 2.06 14.62
C SER A 19 4.98 1.72 13.49
N GLU A 20 4.38 1.23 12.39
CA GLU A 20 4.95 1.03 11.04
C GLU A 20 6.26 0.24 11.00
N ASP A 21 6.32 -1.03 10.62
CA ASP A 21 6.04 -1.44 9.23
C ASP A 21 6.14 -2.98 9.10
N THR A 22 5.36 -3.73 9.88
CA THR A 22 5.28 -5.20 9.73
C THR A 22 3.85 -5.70 9.74
N LEU A 23 3.00 -5.09 8.91
CA LEU A 23 2.09 -5.93 8.14
C LEU A 23 2.98 -6.75 7.21
N SER A 24 3.65 -7.77 7.75
CA SER A 24 4.57 -8.62 7.01
C SER A 24 3.89 -8.99 5.70
N ALA A 25 4.64 -9.07 4.60
CA ALA A 25 4.10 -9.59 3.33
C ALA A 25 3.29 -10.89 3.56
N LYS A 26 3.63 -11.69 4.58
CA LYS A 26 2.83 -12.81 5.08
C LYS A 26 1.44 -12.43 5.60
N THR A 27 1.30 -11.49 6.52
CA THR A 27 0.01 -11.08 7.11
C THR A 27 -0.91 -10.42 6.07
N LYS A 28 -0.33 -9.68 5.12
CA LYS A 28 -1.07 -9.11 3.99
C LYS A 28 -1.54 -10.18 3.02
N LYS A 29 -0.67 -11.15 2.69
CA LYS A 29 -1.01 -12.29 1.84
C LYS A 29 -2.09 -13.18 2.45
N GLU A 30 -2.03 -13.44 3.76
CA GLU A 30 -3.01 -14.26 4.47
C GLU A 30 -4.41 -13.61 4.52
N ARG A 31 -4.50 -12.28 4.69
CA ARG A 31 -5.77 -11.56 4.54
C ARG A 31 -6.31 -11.60 3.10
N PHE A 32 -5.42 -11.55 2.12
CA PHE A 32 -5.79 -11.59 0.71
C PHE A 32 -6.25 -12.99 0.27
N ASP A 33 -5.58 -14.05 0.74
CA ASP A 33 -5.93 -15.43 0.44
C ASP A 33 -7.33 -15.77 0.98
N GLY A 34 -7.71 -15.22 2.15
CA GLY A 34 -9.08 -15.32 2.70
C GLY A 34 -10.16 -14.58 1.90
N GLN A 35 -9.77 -13.59 1.10
CA GLN A 35 -10.64 -12.80 0.21
C GLN A 35 -10.52 -13.20 -1.27
N SER A 36 -9.83 -14.31 -1.56
CA SER A 36 -9.60 -14.80 -2.92
C SER A 36 -10.88 -15.26 -3.62
N TRP A 37 -10.81 -15.44 -4.95
CA TRP A 37 -11.91 -16.04 -5.72
C TRP A 37 -12.35 -17.40 -5.23
N ASP A 38 -11.46 -18.15 -4.55
CA ASP A 38 -11.79 -19.46 -4.03
C ASP A 38 -12.78 -19.39 -2.87
N SER A 39 -12.68 -18.37 -2.01
CA SER A 39 -13.66 -18.09 -0.96
C SER A 39 -15.03 -17.72 -1.52
N LEU A 40 -15.05 -17.11 -2.71
CA LEU A 40 -16.29 -16.66 -3.36
C LEU A 40 -17.06 -17.77 -4.08
N LYS A 41 -16.47 -18.96 -4.28
CA LYS A 41 -17.13 -20.10 -4.95
C LYS A 41 -18.41 -20.57 -4.28
N THR A 42 -18.54 -20.34 -2.97
CA THR A 42 -19.73 -20.69 -2.19
C THR A 42 -20.82 -19.61 -2.26
N SER A 43 -20.50 -18.43 -2.80
CA SER A 43 -21.44 -17.33 -2.93
C SER A 43 -22.44 -17.61 -4.05
N PRO A 44 -23.75 -17.36 -3.83
CA PRO A 44 -24.77 -17.41 -4.89
C PRO A 44 -24.46 -16.49 -6.08
N PHE A 45 -23.62 -15.48 -5.88
CA PHE A 45 -23.24 -14.48 -6.89
C PHE A 45 -21.93 -14.81 -7.61
N TYR A 46 -21.32 -15.98 -7.38
CA TYR A 46 -20.02 -16.32 -7.93
C TYR A 46 -19.93 -16.14 -9.46
N ASN A 47 -20.97 -16.55 -10.19
CA ASN A 47 -21.02 -16.42 -11.65
C ASN A 47 -20.97 -14.96 -12.11
N VAL A 48 -21.74 -14.09 -11.44
CA VAL A 48 -21.76 -12.64 -11.73
C VAL A 48 -20.41 -12.03 -11.40
N LEU A 49 -19.83 -12.36 -10.23
CA LEU A 49 -18.53 -11.81 -9.84
C LEU A 49 -17.43 -12.21 -10.83
N ARG A 50 -17.46 -13.45 -11.34
CA ARG A 50 -16.52 -13.97 -12.34
C ARG A 50 -16.50 -13.16 -13.64
N GLU A 51 -17.62 -12.53 -14.01
CA GLU A 51 -17.69 -11.65 -15.19
C GLU A 51 -16.85 -10.37 -15.02
N TYR A 52 -16.60 -9.94 -13.79
CA TYR A 52 -15.82 -8.75 -13.44
C TYR A 52 -14.39 -9.07 -12.98
N LYS A 53 -13.86 -10.25 -13.35
CA LYS A 53 -12.51 -10.68 -12.94
C LYS A 53 -11.40 -9.72 -13.44
N ASP A 54 -11.63 -9.06 -14.55
CA ASP A 54 -10.76 -8.03 -15.12
C ASP A 54 -10.68 -6.75 -14.27
N LEU A 55 -11.74 -6.42 -13.54
CA LEU A 55 -11.76 -5.29 -12.60
C LEU A 55 -11.16 -5.64 -11.24
N LEU A 56 -11.21 -6.91 -10.85
CA LEU A 56 -10.73 -7.44 -9.58
C LEU A 56 -9.67 -8.53 -9.81
N PRO A 57 -8.48 -8.18 -10.31
CA PRO A 57 -7.43 -9.14 -10.57
C PRO A 57 -6.88 -9.73 -9.26
N ASP A 58 -6.52 -11.01 -9.31
CA ASP A 58 -5.87 -11.74 -8.20
C ASP A 58 -4.48 -11.21 -7.88
N GLU A 59 -3.79 -10.70 -8.90
CA GLU A 59 -2.44 -10.19 -8.79
C GLU A 59 -2.38 -8.81 -9.43
N ILE A 60 -1.63 -7.91 -8.82
CA ILE A 60 -1.37 -6.60 -9.41
C ILE A 60 -0.54 -6.87 -10.67
N PRO A 61 -1.04 -6.52 -11.87
CA PRO A 61 -0.29 -6.74 -13.09
C PRO A 61 1.00 -5.92 -13.06
N ALA A 62 2.09 -6.50 -13.54
CA ALA A 62 3.37 -5.80 -13.68
C ALA A 62 3.32 -4.72 -14.78
N GLU A 63 2.38 -4.87 -15.71
CA GLU A 63 2.13 -3.94 -16.80
C GLU A 63 1.20 -2.81 -16.36
N LEU A 64 1.40 -1.62 -16.93
CA LEU A 64 0.50 -0.50 -16.69
C LEU A 64 -0.90 -0.82 -17.23
N PRO A 65 -1.96 -0.32 -16.56
CA PRO A 65 -3.31 -0.43 -17.09
C PRO A 65 -3.37 0.11 -18.51
N GLN A 66 -4.19 -0.52 -19.36
CA GLN A 66 -4.46 -0.01 -20.69
C GLN A 66 -4.94 1.44 -20.61
N ASP A 67 -4.42 2.31 -21.47
CA ASP A 67 -4.86 3.70 -21.54
C ASP A 67 -6.35 3.74 -21.92
N LYS A 68 -7.18 4.23 -21.00
CA LYS A 68 -8.63 4.39 -21.18
C LYS A 68 -9.00 5.81 -21.63
N GLY A 69 -8.01 6.58 -22.10
CA GLY A 69 -8.22 7.94 -22.62
C GLY A 69 -8.28 9.02 -21.54
N THR A 70 -7.93 8.68 -20.29
CA THR A 70 -7.76 9.65 -19.20
C THR A 70 -6.31 9.58 -18.74
N GLN A 71 -5.50 10.51 -19.22
CA GLN A 71 -4.12 10.66 -18.81
C GLN A 71 -4.02 11.75 -17.74
N HIS A 72 -3.26 11.51 -16.68
CA HIS A 72 -2.94 12.54 -15.70
C HIS A 72 -1.83 13.43 -16.26
N GLU A 73 -2.16 14.70 -16.51
CA GLU A 73 -1.21 15.74 -16.83
C GLU A 73 -0.88 16.53 -15.57
N ILE A 74 0.42 16.75 -15.33
CA ILE A 74 0.89 17.56 -14.21
C ILE A 74 1.33 18.90 -14.78
N ASP A 75 0.50 19.91 -14.59
CA ASP A 75 0.82 21.27 -14.97
C ASP A 75 1.91 21.84 -14.05
N LEU A 76 3.07 22.12 -14.63
CA LEU A 76 4.15 22.80 -13.92
C LEU A 76 4.03 24.29 -14.13
N VAL A 77 4.12 25.06 -13.03
CA VAL A 77 4.25 26.51 -13.11
C VAL A 77 5.49 26.86 -13.94
N ALA A 78 5.36 27.81 -14.87
CA ALA A 78 6.49 28.27 -15.68
C ALA A 78 7.66 28.73 -14.80
N GLY A 79 8.86 28.19 -15.05
CA GLY A 79 10.05 28.45 -14.22
C GLY A 79 10.28 27.44 -13.10
N THR A 80 9.38 26.47 -12.90
CA THR A 80 9.61 25.34 -12.00
C THR A 80 10.80 24.51 -12.47
N LYS A 81 11.69 24.17 -11.53
CA LYS A 81 12.81 23.26 -11.78
C LYS A 81 12.53 21.92 -11.13
N TYR A 82 12.95 20.84 -11.77
CA TYR A 82 12.89 19.51 -11.16
C TYR A 82 13.84 19.41 -9.97
N CYS A 83 13.35 18.87 -8.86
CA CYS A 83 14.17 18.53 -7.71
C CYS A 83 14.77 17.14 -7.91
N VAL A 84 16.08 17.00 -7.68
CA VAL A 84 16.76 15.70 -7.65
C VAL A 84 17.13 15.38 -6.22
N THR A 85 16.60 14.29 -5.69
CA THR A 85 16.92 13.77 -4.35
C THR A 85 17.75 12.51 -4.47
N ARG A 86 18.81 12.39 -3.66
CA ARG A 86 19.60 11.14 -3.59
C ARG A 86 18.79 10.08 -2.85
N GLN A 87 18.73 8.88 -3.40
CA GLN A 87 18.15 7.72 -2.74
C GLN A 87 18.93 7.42 -1.44
N TRP A 88 18.22 7.14 -0.35
CA TRP A 88 18.84 6.66 0.88
C TRP A 88 19.45 5.27 0.66
N PRO A 89 20.62 4.96 1.26
CA PRO A 89 21.22 3.64 1.12
C PRO A 89 20.25 2.57 1.68
N LEU A 90 19.83 1.65 0.81
CA LEU A 90 18.98 0.53 1.20
C LEU A 90 19.83 -0.54 1.92
N PRO A 91 19.33 -1.17 2.99
CA PRO A 91 19.99 -2.30 3.62
C PRO A 91 20.28 -3.42 2.61
N ARG A 92 21.47 -4.01 2.69
CA ARG A 92 21.84 -5.23 1.96
C ARG A 92 21.78 -6.39 2.96
N TYR A 93 20.71 -7.18 2.86
CA TYR A 93 20.57 -8.45 3.58
C TYR A 93 21.03 -9.60 2.68
#